data_AF-A0A923N3E9-F1
#
_entry.id   AF-A0A923N3E9-F1
#
_cell.length_a   1.000
_cell.length_b   1.000
_cell.length_c   1.000
_cell.angle_alpha   90.00
_cell.angle_beta   90.00
_cell.angle_gamma   90.00
#
_symmetry.space_group_name_H-M   'P 1'
#
loop_
_entity.id
_entity.type
_entity.pdbx_description
1 polymer ?
#
loop_
_entity_poly.entity_id
_entity_poly.type
_entity_poly.pdbx_seq_one_letter_code
_entity_poly.pdbx_strand_id
1 'polypeptide(L)'
;MNKLILSILVSALTILCFAGQAQDLSRNPKLQERITQAKLVEIKNAMALSDAKLKELAPIYRRYEGEKNEIHFPRQGRLLRTNPDSLSTEEADKLITAHLDNAVKISNIRRKYYNEFKTVLTPQQVIQLYRSEAQLNKKVMQELRRRMRERANQ
;
A
#
# COMPACT_ATOMS: atom_id res chain seq x y z
N MET A 1 -39.79 -5.57 32.60
CA MET A 1 -38.85 -4.96 31.63
C MET A 1 -39.54 -4.89 30.27
N ASN A 2 -39.79 -3.68 29.76
CA ASN A 2 -40.48 -3.52 28.48
C ASN A 2 -39.67 -4.20 27.37
N LYS A 3 -40.32 -5.06 26.57
CA LYS A 3 -39.70 -5.73 25.41
C LYS A 3 -39.05 -4.72 24.45
N LEU A 4 -39.54 -3.48 24.44
CA LEU A 4 -38.95 -2.34 23.74
C LEU A 4 -37.55 -1.95 24.25
N ILE A 5 -37.33 -1.90 25.56
CA ILE A 5 -36.05 -1.52 26.17
C ILE A 5 -35.00 -2.61 25.91
N LEU A 6 -35.41 -3.88 25.97
CA LEU A 6 -34.55 -5.02 25.62
C LEU A 6 -34.16 -4.99 24.13
N SER A 7 -35.09 -4.64 23.25
CA SER A 7 -34.83 -4.54 21.81
C SER A 7 -33.86 -3.40 21.45
N ILE A 8 -33.97 -2.24 22.13
CA ILE A 8 -33.05 -1.10 21.96
C ILE A 8 -31.64 -1.41 22.49
N LEU A 9 -31.54 -2.14 23.61
CA LEU A 9 -30.24 -2.55 24.17
C LEU A 9 -29.54 -3.58 23.28
N VAL A 10 -30.29 -4.52 22.69
CA VAL A 10 -29.73 -5.53 21.76
C VAL A 10 -29.31 -4.88 20.43
N SER A 11 -30.05 -3.90 19.92
CA SER A 11 -29.66 -3.17 18.71
C SER A 11 -28.49 -2.20 18.93
N ALA A 12 -28.35 -1.62 20.13
CA ALA A 12 -27.17 -0.83 20.49
C ALA A 12 -25.91 -1.72 20.61
N LEU A 13 -26.04 -2.94 21.12
CA LEU A 13 -24.92 -3.87 21.29
C LEU A 13 -24.39 -4.43 19.95
N THR A 14 -25.25 -4.59 18.94
CA THR A 14 -24.82 -5.03 17.60
C THR A 14 -24.06 -3.96 16.83
N ILE A 15 -24.34 -2.66 17.05
CA ILE A 15 -23.61 -1.54 16.44
C ILE A 15 -22.18 -1.45 17.01
N LEU A 16 -21.98 -1.75 18.29
CA LEU A 16 -20.66 -1.78 18.94
C LEU A 16 -19.77 -2.93 18.45
N CYS A 17 -20.33 -4.06 18.02
CA CYS A 17 -19.57 -5.17 17.45
C CYS A 17 -18.95 -4.87 16.07
N PHE A 18 -19.51 -3.92 15.30
CA PHE A 18 -18.95 -3.51 14.01
C PHE A 18 -17.82 -2.47 14.14
N ALA A 19 -17.68 -1.79 15.28
CA ALA A 19 -16.58 -0.86 15.52
C ALA A 19 -15.23 -1.57 15.77
N GLY A 20 -15.25 -2.88 16.06
CA GLY A 20 -14.05 -3.70 16.32
C GLY A 20 -13.34 -4.21 15.06
N GLN A 21 -13.87 -4.02 13.86
CA GLN A 21 -13.21 -4.40 12.62
C GLN A 21 -12.60 -3.17 11.93
N ALA A 22 -11.45 -2.73 12.44
CA ALA A 22 -10.49 -2.03 11.60
C ALA A 22 -9.97 -3.02 10.54
N GLN A 23 -10.81 -3.33 9.54
CA GLN A 23 -10.40 -4.10 8.37
C GLN A 23 -9.23 -3.37 7.76
N ASP A 24 -8.07 -4.04 7.71
CA ASP A 24 -6.85 -3.55 7.09
C ASP A 24 -7.23 -2.95 5.73
N LEU A 25 -7.21 -1.62 5.64
CA LEU A 25 -7.69 -0.90 4.46
C LEU A 25 -6.91 -1.33 3.21
N SER A 26 -5.70 -1.87 3.42
CA SER A 26 -4.86 -2.46 2.38
C SER A 26 -5.38 -3.79 1.82
N ARG A 27 -6.34 -4.47 2.47
CA ARG A 27 -7.01 -5.69 1.97
C ARG A 27 -8.29 -5.43 1.17
N ASN A 28 -8.70 -4.17 0.97
CA ASN A 28 -9.87 -3.87 0.15
C ASN A 28 -9.49 -3.91 -1.36
N PRO A 29 -9.94 -4.91 -2.13
CA PRO A 29 -9.54 -5.07 -3.53
C PRO A 29 -10.03 -3.93 -4.42
N LYS A 30 -11.20 -3.34 -4.12
CA LYS A 30 -11.72 -2.19 -4.87
C LYS A 30 -10.86 -0.94 -4.64
N LEU A 31 -10.35 -0.75 -3.42
CA LEU A 31 -9.45 0.35 -3.11
C LEU A 31 -8.09 0.16 -3.79
N GLN A 32 -7.54 -1.06 -3.74
CA GLN A 32 -6.29 -1.38 -4.44
C GLN A 32 -6.39 -1.12 -5.94
N GLU A 33 -7.46 -1.56 -6.60
CA GLU A 33 -7.64 -1.32 -8.03
C GLU A 33 -7.76 0.17 -8.35
N ARG A 34 -8.47 0.95 -7.52
CA ARG A 34 -8.54 2.42 -7.70
C ARG A 34 -7.17 3.09 -7.57
N ILE A 35 -6.35 2.66 -6.60
CA ILE A 35 -4.99 3.16 -6.42
C ILE A 35 -4.12 2.78 -7.63
N THR A 36 -4.19 1.54 -8.09
CA THR A 36 -3.44 1.06 -9.25
C THR A 36 -3.85 1.79 -10.53
N GLN A 37 -5.15 2.07 -10.71
CA GLN A 37 -5.65 2.85 -11.84
C GLN A 37 -5.13 4.29 -11.80
N ALA A 38 -5.16 4.94 -10.63
CA ALA A 38 -4.60 6.28 -10.46
C ALA A 38 -3.08 6.31 -10.76
N LYS A 39 -2.34 5.29 -10.30
CA LYS A 39 -0.93 5.11 -10.63
C LYS A 39 -0.71 5.01 -12.14
N LEU A 40 -1.49 4.20 -12.84
CA LEU A 40 -1.40 4.05 -14.30
C LEU A 40 -1.67 5.36 -15.05
N VAL A 41 -2.63 6.16 -14.59
CA VAL A 41 -2.90 7.49 -15.16
C VAL A 41 -1.71 8.42 -14.99
N GLU A 42 -1.14 8.49 -13.78
CA GLU A 42 0.05 9.31 -13.52
C GLU A 42 1.26 8.85 -14.33
N ILE A 43 1.46 7.54 -14.46
CA ILE A 43 2.52 6.92 -15.27
C ILE A 43 2.35 7.27 -16.75
N LYS A 44 1.12 7.20 -17.29
CA LYS A 44 0.81 7.61 -18.66
C LYS A 44 1.20 9.06 -18.88
N ASN A 45 0.80 9.94 -17.97
CA ASN A 45 1.05 11.38 -18.06
C ASN A 45 2.55 11.70 -17.95
N ALA A 46 3.25 11.10 -16.99
CA ALA A 46 4.66 11.36 -16.70
C ALA A 46 5.63 10.88 -17.80
N MET A 47 5.19 9.94 -18.64
CA MET A 47 5.96 9.40 -19.77
C MET A 47 5.38 9.74 -21.14
N ALA A 48 4.27 10.49 -21.19
CA ALA A 48 3.50 10.74 -22.41
C ALA A 48 3.22 9.45 -23.22
N LEU A 49 2.82 8.38 -22.55
CA LEU A 49 2.54 7.10 -23.21
C LEU A 49 1.29 7.19 -24.09
N SER A 50 1.36 6.58 -25.28
CA SER A 50 0.18 6.36 -26.11
C SER A 50 -0.81 5.41 -25.43
N ASP A 51 -2.10 5.49 -25.81
CA ASP A 51 -3.12 4.58 -25.28
C ASP A 51 -2.83 3.11 -25.61
N ALA A 52 -2.24 2.84 -26.78
CA ALA A 52 -1.79 1.51 -27.15
C ALA A 52 -0.72 0.97 -26.18
N LYS A 53 0.33 1.76 -25.93
CA LYS A 53 1.39 1.37 -24.97
C LYS A 53 0.86 1.23 -23.54
N LEU A 54 -0.07 2.10 -23.13
CA LEU A 54 -0.69 1.97 -21.81
C LEU A 54 -1.50 0.67 -21.70
N LYS A 55 -2.25 0.30 -22.74
CA LYS A 55 -3.03 -0.94 -22.76
C LYS A 55 -2.14 -2.18 -22.63
N GLU A 56 -0.97 -2.16 -23.25
CA GLU A 56 0.06 -3.23 -23.12
C GLU A 56 0.73 -3.24 -21.74
N LEU A 57 1.07 -2.07 -21.19
CA LEU A 57 1.72 -1.93 -19.89
C LEU A 57 0.80 -2.28 -18.70
N ALA A 58 -0.47 -1.89 -18.77
CA ALA A 58 -1.42 -1.98 -17.67
C ALA A 58 -1.53 -3.38 -17.03
N PRO A 59 -1.69 -4.49 -17.79
CA PRO A 59 -1.75 -5.82 -17.17
C PRO A 59 -0.45 -6.22 -16.45
N ILE A 60 0.72 -5.85 -16.98
CA ILE A 60 2.02 -6.13 -16.35
C ILE A 60 2.12 -5.35 -15.03
N TYR A 61 1.80 -4.06 -15.07
CA TYR A 61 1.86 -3.19 -13.91
C TYR A 61 0.87 -3.58 -12.80
N ARG A 62 -0.35 -4.02 -13.15
CA ARG A 62 -1.32 -4.52 -12.16
C ARG A 62 -0.80 -5.73 -11.40
N ARG A 63 -0.19 -6.70 -12.09
CA ARG A 63 0.40 -7.87 -11.42
C ARG A 63 1.60 -7.47 -10.55
N TYR A 64 2.45 -6.57 -11.04
CA TYR A 64 3.57 -6.00 -10.27
C TYR A 64 3.10 -5.36 -8.96
N GLU A 65 2.06 -4.52 -9.01
CA GLU A 65 1.48 -3.90 -7.83
C GLU A 65 0.79 -4.91 -6.92
N GLY A 66 0.09 -5.90 -7.48
CA GLY A 66 -0.52 -7.00 -6.74
C GLY A 66 0.49 -7.76 -5.89
N GLU A 67 1.56 -8.28 -6.52
CA GLU A 67 2.63 -9.01 -5.82
C GLU A 67 3.35 -8.13 -4.78
N LYS A 68 3.53 -6.82 -5.06
CA LYS A 68 4.08 -5.89 -4.08
C LYS A 68 3.17 -5.67 -2.88
N ASN A 69 1.86 -5.61 -3.09
CA ASN A 69 0.88 -5.37 -2.04
C ASN A 69 0.71 -6.58 -1.11
N GLU A 70 0.98 -7.80 -1.60
CA GLU A 70 1.06 -9.00 -0.74
C GLU A 70 2.18 -8.92 0.29
N ILE A 71 3.24 -8.15 0.01
CA ILE A 71 4.29 -7.83 0.98
C ILE A 71 3.74 -6.75 1.92
N HIS A 72 3.19 -7.17 3.07
CA HIS A 72 2.58 -6.31 4.07
C HIS A 72 3.38 -5.00 4.36
N PHE A 73 2.93 -3.90 3.75
CA PHE A 73 3.49 -2.55 3.93
C PHE A 73 3.54 -2.05 5.39
N PRO A 74 2.56 -2.36 6.27
CA PRO A 74 2.62 -1.95 7.68
C PRO A 74 3.88 -2.48 8.40
N ARG A 75 4.45 -3.61 7.96
CA ARG A 75 5.67 -4.18 8.55
C ARG A 75 6.93 -3.46 8.12
N GLN A 76 6.97 -2.87 6.91
CA GLN A 76 8.15 -2.11 6.45
C GLN A 76 8.37 -0.83 7.27
N GLY A 77 7.28 -0.14 7.63
CA GLY A 77 7.36 1.08 8.45
C GLY A 77 7.51 0.80 9.94
N ARG A 78 7.26 -0.43 10.41
CA ARG A 78 7.33 -0.78 11.83
C ARG A 78 8.74 -0.60 12.39
N LEU A 79 9.75 -1.10 11.69
CA LEU A 79 11.15 -0.96 12.10
C LEU A 79 11.54 0.52 12.35
N LEU A 80 11.14 1.42 11.45
CA LEU A 80 11.47 2.86 11.56
C LEU A 80 10.62 3.64 12.58
N ARG A 81 9.55 3.04 13.10
CA ARG A 81 8.59 3.68 14.03
C ARG A 81 8.61 3.07 15.43
N THR A 82 9.27 1.93 15.60
CA THR A 82 9.39 1.24 16.89
C THR A 82 10.55 1.83 17.69
N ASN A 83 10.32 2.09 18.98
CA ASN A 83 11.39 2.44 19.91
C ASN A 83 12.25 1.19 20.19
N PRO A 84 13.55 1.18 19.87
CA PRO A 84 14.42 0.02 20.13
C PRO A 84 14.41 -0.43 21.59
N ASP A 85 14.36 0.53 22.53
CA ASP A 85 14.41 0.25 23.98
C ASP A 85 13.14 -0.43 24.51
N SER A 86 12.08 -0.49 23.71
CA SER A 86 10.82 -1.17 24.05
C SER A 86 10.78 -2.65 23.67
N LEU A 87 11.82 -3.17 23.02
CA LEU A 87 11.88 -4.55 22.53
C LEU A 87 12.88 -5.39 23.33
N SER A 88 12.54 -6.66 23.53
CA SER A 88 13.54 -7.68 23.89
C SER A 88 14.52 -7.92 22.74
N THR A 89 15.69 -8.49 23.04
CA THR A 89 16.69 -8.88 22.03
C THR A 89 16.09 -9.78 20.95
N GLU A 90 15.26 -10.75 21.34
CA GLU A 90 14.61 -11.68 20.40
C GLU A 90 13.58 -10.97 19.50
N GLU A 91 12.81 -10.04 20.04
CA GLU A 91 11.85 -9.25 19.25
C GLU A 91 12.54 -8.31 18.27
N ALA A 92 13.65 -7.70 18.69
CA ALA A 92 14.48 -6.88 17.82
C ALA A 92 15.05 -7.69 16.66
N ASP A 93 15.61 -8.87 16.92
CA ASP A 93 16.14 -9.78 15.90
C ASP A 93 15.06 -10.21 14.89
N LYS A 94 13.89 -10.64 15.39
CA LYS A 94 12.74 -10.99 14.53
C LYS A 94 12.27 -9.81 13.67
N LEU A 95 12.26 -8.59 14.22
CA LEU A 95 11.86 -7.40 13.50
C LEU A 95 12.85 -7.05 12.38
N ILE A 96 14.15 -7.14 12.65
CA ILE A 96 15.22 -6.91 11.68
C ILE A 96 15.18 -7.96 10.57
N THR A 97 15.13 -9.24 10.93
CA THR A 97 15.10 -10.34 9.97
C THR A 97 13.87 -10.26 9.06
N ALA A 98 12.69 -9.99 9.63
CA ALA A 98 11.48 -9.77 8.83
C ALA A 98 11.57 -8.56 7.89
N HIS A 99 12.29 -7.50 8.28
CA HIS A 99 12.53 -6.34 7.42
C HIS A 99 13.44 -6.71 6.23
N LEU A 100 14.54 -7.41 6.48
CA LEU A 100 15.47 -7.87 5.46
C LEU A 100 14.80 -8.82 4.46
N ASP A 101 14.04 -9.79 4.94
CA ASP A 101 13.29 -10.72 4.09
C ASP A 101 12.31 -9.99 3.15
N ASN A 102 11.62 -8.98 3.67
CA ASN A 102 10.72 -8.16 2.85
C ASN A 102 11.50 -7.36 1.79
N ALA A 103 12.67 -6.81 2.13
CA ALA A 103 13.53 -6.09 1.19
C ALA A 103 14.02 -7.01 0.06
N VAL A 104 14.39 -8.26 0.38
CA VAL A 104 14.76 -9.29 -0.60
C VAL A 104 13.58 -9.62 -1.51
N LYS A 105 12.39 -9.88 -0.95
CA LYS A 105 11.17 -10.18 -1.72
C LYS A 105 10.82 -9.05 -2.70
N ILE A 106 10.85 -7.79 -2.26
CA ILE A 106 10.59 -6.64 -3.13
C ILE A 106 11.62 -6.55 -4.25
N SER A 107 12.89 -6.77 -3.94
CA SER A 107 13.97 -6.74 -4.93
C SER A 107 13.79 -7.84 -5.98
N ASN A 108 13.34 -9.03 -5.57
CA ASN A 108 13.04 -10.13 -6.47
C ASN A 108 11.84 -9.83 -7.38
N ILE A 109 10.75 -9.26 -6.84
CA ILE A 109 9.61 -8.81 -7.65
C ILE A 109 10.06 -7.77 -8.67
N ARG A 110 10.83 -6.76 -8.26
CA ARG A 110 11.36 -5.73 -9.18
C ARG A 110 12.20 -6.34 -10.29
N ARG A 111 13.08 -7.30 -9.97
CA ARG A 111 13.91 -8.00 -10.95
C ARG A 111 13.08 -8.82 -11.93
N LYS A 112 12.08 -9.55 -11.45
CA LYS A 112 11.13 -10.31 -12.27
C LYS A 112 10.42 -9.39 -13.25
N TYR A 113 9.78 -8.33 -12.74
CA TYR A 113 8.98 -7.44 -13.58
C TYR A 113 9.79 -6.51 -14.46
N TYR A 114 11.07 -6.24 -14.17
CA TYR A 114 11.94 -5.56 -15.14
C TYR A 114 12.02 -6.32 -16.47
N ASN A 115 12.08 -7.66 -16.43
CA ASN A 115 12.09 -8.48 -17.64
C ASN A 115 10.78 -8.40 -18.42
N GLU A 116 9.65 -8.19 -17.74
CA GLU A 116 8.35 -7.98 -18.38
C GLU A 116 8.19 -6.54 -18.87
N PHE A 117 8.60 -5.54 -18.09
CA PHE A 117 8.50 -4.14 -18.49
C PHE A 117 9.32 -3.83 -19.73
N LYS A 118 10.51 -4.43 -19.87
CA LYS A 118 11.38 -4.19 -21.03
C LYS A 118 10.85 -4.78 -22.35
N THR A 119 9.73 -5.52 -22.34
CA THR A 119 9.06 -5.97 -23.57
C THR A 119 8.16 -4.89 -24.18
N VAL A 120 7.75 -3.89 -23.37
CA VAL A 120 6.80 -2.82 -23.76
C VAL A 120 7.38 -1.41 -23.59
N LEU A 121 8.32 -1.26 -22.66
CA LEU A 121 9.03 -0.02 -22.33
C LEU A 121 10.52 -0.15 -22.66
N THR A 122 11.16 0.96 -23.07
CA THR A 122 12.62 1.00 -23.12
C THR A 122 13.21 1.04 -21.70
N PRO A 123 14.49 0.67 -21.49
CA PRO A 123 15.14 0.81 -20.18
C PRO A 123 15.03 2.22 -19.59
N GLN A 124 15.13 3.27 -20.42
CA GLN A 124 14.96 4.67 -20.01
C GLN A 124 13.53 4.95 -19.53
N GLN A 125 12.52 4.39 -20.20
CA GLN A 125 11.13 4.48 -19.77
C GLN A 125 10.89 3.71 -18.45
N VAL A 126 11.57 2.58 -18.22
CA VAL A 126 11.51 1.88 -16.93
C VAL A 126 12.12 2.72 -15.80
N ILE A 127 13.22 3.43 -16.05
CA ILE A 127 13.76 4.39 -15.08
C ILE A 127 12.71 5.47 -14.75
N GLN A 128 12.04 6.00 -15.78
CA GLN A 128 11.01 7.03 -15.59
C GLN A 128 9.77 6.49 -14.85
N LEU A 129 9.38 5.24 -15.09
CA LEU A 129 8.35 4.53 -14.33
C LEU A 129 8.70 4.53 -12.82
N TYR A 130 9.90 4.07 -12.46
CA TYR A 130 10.34 4.03 -11.06
C TYR A 130 10.43 5.41 -10.41
N ARG A 131 10.88 6.43 -11.16
CA ARG A 131 10.89 7.83 -10.69
C ARG A 131 9.47 8.34 -10.42
N SER A 132 8.54 8.05 -11.32
CA SER A 132 7.13 8.45 -11.21
C SER A 132 6.47 7.80 -9.98
N GLU A 133 6.70 6.50 -9.77
CA GLU A 133 6.24 5.80 -8.57
C GLU A 133 6.81 6.41 -7.28
N ALA A 134 8.12 6.69 -7.24
CA ALA A 134 8.77 7.25 -6.06
C ALA A 134 8.22 8.64 -5.72
N GLN A 135 8.00 9.49 -6.73
CA GLN A 135 7.41 10.82 -6.55
C GLN A 135 5.96 10.73 -6.08
N LEU A 136 5.17 9.83 -6.65
CA LEU A 136 3.78 9.61 -6.23
C LEU A 136 3.71 9.15 -4.77
N ASN A 137 4.51 8.16 -4.39
CA ASN A 137 4.57 7.66 -3.01
C ASN A 137 4.98 8.78 -2.03
N LYS A 138 5.93 9.63 -2.42
CA LYS A 138 6.33 10.80 -1.62
C LYS A 138 5.17 11.78 -1.43
N LYS A 139 4.46 12.15 -2.50
CA LYS A 139 3.30 13.05 -2.45
C LYS A 139 2.19 12.48 -1.55
N VAL A 140 1.85 11.20 -1.71
CA VAL A 140 0.85 10.51 -0.89
C VAL A 140 1.24 10.54 0.59
N MET A 141 2.49 10.24 0.92
CA MET A 141 2.97 10.26 2.30
C MET A 141 2.95 11.67 2.90
N GLN A 142 3.33 12.70 2.14
CA GLN A 142 3.28 14.09 2.58
C GLN A 142 1.84 14.53 2.88
N GLU A 143 0.90 14.19 2.00
CA GLU A 143 -0.52 14.51 2.18
C GLU A 143 -1.13 13.79 3.38
N LEU A 144 -0.80 12.51 3.59
CA LEU A 144 -1.22 11.77 4.78
C LEU A 144 -0.71 12.43 6.07
N ARG A 145 0.57 12.84 6.10
CA ARG A 145 1.17 13.57 7.24
C ARG A 145 0.50 14.91 7.49
N ARG A 146 0.14 15.66 6.43
CA ARG A 146 -0.59 16.94 6.53
C ARG A 146 -1.95 16.73 7.20
N ARG A 147 -2.75 15.79 6.69
CA ARG A 147 -4.08 15.48 7.25
C ARG A 147 -4.04 15.00 8.70
N MET A 148 -3.04 14.20 9.07
CA MET A 148 -2.87 13.77 10.46
C MET A 148 -2.58 14.94 11.41
N ARG A 149 -1.75 15.92 10.98
CA ARG A 149 -1.49 17.13 11.77
C ARG A 149 -2.73 18.02 11.92
N GLU A 150 -3.52 18.16 10.85
CA GLU A 150 -4.76 18.94 10.89
C GLU A 150 -5.78 18.36 11.86
N ARG A 151 -5.91 17.02 11.91
CA ARG A 151 -6.78 16.34 12.88
C ARG A 151 -6.29 16.40 14.32
N ALA A 152 -5.00 16.53 14.55
CA ALA A 152 -4.42 16.64 15.90
C ALA A 152 -4.52 18.06 16.47
N ASN A 153 -4.70 19.05 15.59
CA ASN A 153 -4.85 20.47 15.94
C ASN A 153 -6.33 20.92 16.02
N GLN A 154 -7.27 19.99 15.84
CA GLN A 154 -8.72 20.17 16.02
C GLN A 154 -9.15 19.48 17.32
#